data_AF-A0A0D2TL21-F1
#
_entry.id   AF-A0A0D2TL21-F1
#
_cell.length_a   1.000
_cell.length_b   1.000
_cell.length_c   1.000
_cell.angle_alpha   90.00
_cell.angle_beta   90.00
_cell.angle_gamma   90.00
#
_symmetry.space_group_name_H-M   'P 1'
#
loop_
_entity.id
_entity.type
_entity.pdbx_description
1 polymer ?
#
loop_
_entity_poly.entity_id
_entity_poly.type
_entity_poly.pdbx_seq_one_letter_code
_entity_poly.pdbx_strand_id
1 'polypeptide(L)'
;MLHSLNLGWCDNVGDLGVTSLAYGCPDLKCLDLCGCVRITDDNVIALASGCLHLRSIGLYYCRNITDRAMYSLAYSRVKNKASIWQPMKGRYDEEGLRSLNISQCTALTPLAVQALCDTFPALHTCFGRHSLVMNGCLNLTSVHCACAVQSHRTLNSILHTAH
;
A
#
# COMPACT_ATOMS: atom_id res chain seq x y z
N MET A 1 -4.82 -20.57 8.99
CA MET A 1 -5.03 -19.40 8.11
C MET A 1 -3.68 -18.85 7.67
N LEU A 2 -3.52 -18.53 6.39
CA LEU A 2 -2.28 -17.99 5.83
C LEU A 2 -2.25 -16.47 6.01
N HIS A 3 -1.22 -15.94 6.68
CA HIS A 3 -1.09 -14.50 6.93
C HIS A 3 0.04 -13.84 6.13
N SER A 4 1.09 -14.59 5.81
CA SER A 4 2.26 -14.09 5.10
C SER A 4 2.71 -15.11 4.09
N LEU A 5 3.04 -14.64 2.88
CA LEU A 5 3.54 -15.48 1.81
C LEU A 5 4.59 -14.71 1.00
N ASN A 6 5.69 -15.37 0.66
CA ASN A 6 6.69 -14.84 -0.26
C ASN A 6 6.75 -15.75 -1.49
N LEU A 7 6.51 -15.15 -2.65
CA LEU A 7 6.56 -15.78 -3.98
C LEU A 7 7.51 -15.02 -4.92
N GLY A 8 8.46 -14.26 -4.37
CA GLY A 8 9.42 -13.50 -5.15
C GLY A 8 10.19 -14.38 -6.12
N TRP A 9 10.46 -13.85 -7.32
CA TRP A 9 11.22 -14.47 -8.40
C TRP A 9 10.65 -15.82 -8.87
N CYS A 10 9.38 -16.07 -8.60
CA CYS A 10 8.71 -17.28 -9.05
C CYS A 10 8.08 -17.05 -10.43
N ASP A 11 8.82 -17.42 -11.49
CA ASP A 11 8.45 -17.17 -12.89
C ASP A 11 7.10 -17.77 -13.33
N ASN A 12 6.64 -18.80 -12.63
CA ASN A 12 5.36 -19.48 -12.92
C ASN A 12 4.17 -18.90 -12.15
N VAL A 13 4.38 -17.92 -11.27
CA VAL A 13 3.27 -17.24 -10.59
C VAL A 13 2.62 -16.27 -11.57
N GLY A 14 1.33 -16.44 -11.78
CA GLY A 14 0.51 -15.61 -12.65
C GLY A 14 -0.95 -15.65 -12.21
N ASP A 15 -1.86 -15.29 -13.12
CA ASP A 15 -3.27 -15.02 -12.81
C ASP A 15 -3.95 -16.08 -11.95
N LEU A 16 -3.93 -17.34 -12.38
CA LEU A 16 -4.58 -18.43 -11.65
C LEU A 16 -4.06 -18.55 -10.21
N GLY A 17 -2.75 -18.42 -10.01
CA GLY A 17 -2.13 -18.54 -8.69
C GLY A 17 -2.54 -17.40 -7.76
N VAL A 18 -2.45 -16.16 -8.24
CA VAL A 18 -2.79 -14.98 -7.43
C VAL A 18 -4.29 -14.89 -7.17
N THR A 19 -5.13 -15.20 -8.17
CA THR A 19 -6.58 -15.25 -8.00
C THR A 19 -7.00 -16.32 -6.99
N SER A 20 -6.35 -17.49 -7.00
CA SER A 20 -6.60 -18.53 -5.99
C SER A 20 -6.21 -18.08 -4.59
N LEU A 21 -5.10 -17.34 -4.44
CA LEU A 21 -4.73 -16.74 -3.15
C LEU A 21 -5.76 -15.71 -2.70
N ALA A 22 -6.19 -14.82 -3.60
CA ALA A 22 -7.16 -13.77 -3.29
C ALA A 22 -8.48 -14.34 -2.74
N TYR A 23 -8.98 -15.44 -3.32
CA TYR A 23 -10.24 -16.05 -2.88
C TYR A 23 -10.07 -17.06 -1.74
N GLY A 24 -8.93 -17.75 -1.66
CA GLY A 24 -8.68 -18.79 -0.67
C GLY A 24 -8.07 -18.29 0.64
N CYS A 25 -7.46 -17.10 0.65
CA CYS A 25 -6.70 -16.56 1.79
C CYS A 25 -7.16 -15.13 2.17
N PRO A 26 -8.41 -14.93 2.64
CA PRO A 26 -8.94 -13.60 2.95
C PRO A 26 -8.19 -12.87 4.09
N ASP A 27 -7.54 -13.64 4.98
CA ASP A 27 -6.75 -13.13 6.11
C ASP A 27 -5.31 -12.77 5.74
N LEU A 28 -4.92 -12.88 4.47
CA LEU A 28 -3.55 -12.59 4.03
C LEU A 28 -3.18 -11.13 4.33
N LYS A 29 -2.07 -10.94 5.05
CA LYS A 29 -1.57 -9.62 5.50
C LYS A 29 -0.32 -9.19 4.75
N CYS A 30 0.55 -10.13 4.41
CA CYS A 30 1.82 -9.84 3.75
C CYS A 30 1.97 -10.72 2.50
N LEU A 31 2.27 -10.11 1.36
CA LEU A 31 2.52 -10.83 0.13
C LEU A 31 3.69 -10.20 -0.63
N ASP A 32 4.72 -10.98 -0.91
CA ASP A 32 5.82 -10.56 -1.79
C ASP A 32 5.72 -11.27 -3.13
N LEU A 33 5.58 -10.51 -4.21
CA LEU A 33 5.52 -10.96 -5.62
C LEU A 33 6.66 -10.37 -6.45
N CYS A 34 7.73 -9.91 -5.79
CA CYS A 34 8.82 -9.24 -6.49
C CYS A 34 9.43 -10.07 -7.62
N GLY A 35 9.82 -9.42 -8.71
CA GLY A 35 10.42 -10.09 -9.87
C GLY A 35 9.49 -11.04 -10.62
N CYS A 36 8.23 -11.21 -10.20
CA CYS A 36 7.26 -12.06 -10.90
C CYS A 36 6.75 -11.31 -12.15
N VAL A 37 7.44 -11.50 -13.27
CA VAL A 37 7.23 -10.75 -14.52
C VAL A 37 5.86 -10.97 -15.17
N ARG A 38 5.14 -12.00 -14.77
CA ARG A 38 3.79 -12.33 -15.28
C ARG A 38 2.67 -11.64 -14.51
N ILE A 39 2.98 -10.98 -13.39
CA ILE A 39 1.97 -10.27 -12.59
C ILE A 39 1.51 -9.00 -13.29
N THR A 40 0.20 -8.79 -13.31
CA THR A 40 -0.50 -7.67 -13.95
C THR A 40 -1.41 -6.94 -12.97
N ASP A 41 -2.02 -5.84 -13.42
CA ASP A 41 -3.01 -5.10 -12.63
C ASP A 41 -4.19 -5.97 -12.17
N ASP A 42 -4.63 -6.92 -12.98
CA ASP A 42 -5.79 -7.77 -12.66
C ASP A 42 -5.50 -8.67 -11.44
N ASN A 43 -4.24 -9.05 -11.24
CA ASN A 43 -3.81 -9.77 -10.04
C ASN A 43 -3.90 -8.91 -8.78
N VAL A 44 -3.43 -7.66 -8.88
CA VAL A 44 -3.49 -6.70 -7.78
C VAL A 44 -4.94 -6.35 -7.47
N ILE A 45 -5.80 -6.18 -8.49
CA ILE A 45 -7.25 -5.97 -8.32
C ILE A 45 -7.90 -7.14 -7.58
N ALA A 46 -7.56 -8.39 -7.95
CA ALA A 46 -8.07 -9.58 -7.27
C ALA A 46 -7.66 -9.59 -5.79
N LEU A 47 -6.37 -9.35 -5.49
CA LEU A 47 -5.87 -9.26 -4.12
C LEU A 47 -6.55 -8.14 -3.32
N ALA A 48 -6.71 -6.96 -3.92
CA ALA A 48 -7.36 -5.83 -3.29
C ALA A 48 -8.84 -6.11 -2.95
N SER A 49 -9.49 -6.99 -3.71
CA SER A 49 -10.89 -7.38 -3.51
C SER A 49 -11.06 -8.55 -2.55
N GLY A 50 -10.14 -9.53 -2.56
CA GLY A 50 -10.24 -10.77 -1.79
C GLY A 50 -9.50 -10.75 -0.45
N CYS A 51 -8.37 -10.06 -0.36
CA CYS A 51 -7.52 -9.99 0.83
C CYS A 51 -7.74 -8.66 1.58
N LEU A 52 -8.88 -8.53 2.26
CA LEU A 52 -9.27 -7.28 2.94
C LEU A 52 -8.34 -6.90 4.11
N HIS A 53 -7.56 -7.85 4.60
CA HIS A 53 -6.59 -7.65 5.66
C HIS A 53 -5.16 -7.40 5.18
N LEU A 54 -4.95 -7.17 3.87
CA LEU A 54 -3.63 -6.91 3.31
C LEU A 54 -3.01 -5.65 3.94
N ARG A 55 -1.74 -5.75 4.35
CA ARG A 55 -0.95 -4.71 5.03
C ARG A 55 0.38 -4.45 4.34
N SER A 56 0.98 -5.45 3.70
CA SER A 56 2.25 -5.32 3.00
C SER A 56 2.19 -6.02 1.65
N ILE A 57 2.59 -5.32 0.59
CA ILE A 57 2.74 -5.91 -0.74
C ILE A 57 4.06 -5.50 -1.41
N GLY A 58 4.80 -6.49 -1.90
CA GLY A 58 6.02 -6.32 -2.68
C GLY A 58 5.76 -6.57 -4.17
N LEU A 59 6.00 -5.55 -5.00
CA LEU A 59 5.82 -5.58 -6.46
C LEU A 59 7.08 -5.11 -7.21
N TYR A 60 8.24 -5.05 -6.55
CA TYR A 60 9.43 -4.52 -7.20
C TYR A 60 9.86 -5.39 -8.40
N TYR A 61 10.33 -4.76 -9.47
CA TYR A 61 10.56 -5.38 -10.80
C TYR A 61 9.32 -5.96 -11.51
N CYS A 62 8.09 -5.75 -11.02
CA CYS A 62 6.86 -6.13 -11.74
C CYS A 62 6.49 -5.06 -12.78
N ARG A 63 7.07 -5.16 -13.98
CA ARG A 63 6.97 -4.11 -15.02
C ARG A 63 5.59 -3.96 -15.66
N ASN A 64 4.70 -4.93 -15.50
CA ASN A 64 3.35 -4.89 -16.07
C ASN A 64 2.31 -4.27 -15.11
N ILE A 65 2.77 -3.67 -14.01
CA ILE A 65 1.95 -2.94 -13.06
C ILE A 65 1.81 -1.48 -13.51
N THR A 66 0.57 -1.01 -13.59
CA THR A 66 0.21 0.36 -13.98
C THR A 66 -0.62 1.05 -12.89
N ASP A 67 -1.01 2.29 -13.15
CA ASP A 67 -1.86 3.09 -12.27
C ASP A 67 -3.15 2.38 -11.87
N ARG A 68 -3.68 1.50 -12.73
CA ARG A 68 -4.91 0.75 -12.46
C ARG A 68 -4.79 -0.15 -11.23
N ALA A 69 -3.61 -0.74 -10.98
CA ALA A 69 -3.33 -1.47 -9.74
C ALA A 69 -3.25 -0.55 -8.51
N MET A 70 -2.65 0.63 -8.63
CA MET A 70 -2.54 1.56 -7.50
C MET A 70 -3.91 2.09 -7.11
N TYR A 71 -4.73 2.46 -8.09
CA TYR A 71 -6.11 2.87 -7.86
C TYR A 71 -6.96 1.74 -7.28
N SER A 72 -6.80 0.50 -7.73
CA SER A 72 -7.55 -0.62 -7.15
C SER A 72 -7.21 -0.83 -5.67
N LEU A 73 -5.94 -0.74 -5.30
CA LEU A 73 -5.50 -0.76 -3.90
C LEU A 73 -6.05 0.44 -3.11
N ALA A 74 -6.00 1.66 -3.66
CA ALA A 74 -6.50 2.87 -3.01
C ALA A 74 -8.03 2.85 -2.78
N TYR A 75 -8.80 2.34 -3.75
CA TYR A 75 -10.26 2.28 -3.67
C TYR A 75 -10.80 0.96 -3.09
N SER A 76 -9.92 0.02 -2.76
CA SER A 76 -10.33 -1.25 -2.18
C SER A 76 -10.93 -1.10 -0.78
N ARG A 77 -11.74 -2.09 -0.41
CA ARG A 77 -12.31 -2.23 0.95
C ARG A 77 -11.28 -2.61 2.02
N VAL A 78 -9.98 -2.44 1.75
CA VAL A 78 -8.94 -2.49 2.81
C VAL A 78 -9.22 -1.41 3.88
N LYS A 79 -10.06 -0.41 3.57
CA LYS A 79 -10.83 0.33 4.58
C LYS A 79 -12.02 -0.50 5.04
N ASN A 80 -11.88 -1.13 6.20
CA ASN A 80 -13.02 -1.73 6.89
C ASN A 80 -14.07 -0.63 7.09
N LYS A 81 -15.32 -0.99 6.84
CA LYS A 81 -16.46 -0.08 6.74
C LYS A 81 -16.50 0.84 7.97
N ALA A 82 -16.41 2.15 7.76
CA ALA A 82 -17.01 3.13 8.68
C ALA A 82 -18.52 2.88 8.66
N SER A 83 -18.99 1.97 9.50
CA SER A 83 -20.40 1.65 9.68
C SER A 83 -20.66 1.67 11.17
N ILE A 84 -21.52 2.63 11.54
CA ILE A 84 -22.12 2.86 12.85
C ILE A 84 -21.30 3.81 13.73
N TRP A 85 -21.79 5.05 13.82
CA TRP A 85 -21.44 5.99 14.89
C TRP A 85 -21.62 5.30 16.25
N GLN A 86 -20.53 4.87 16.85
CA GLN A 86 -20.44 4.63 18.28
C GLN A 86 -19.35 5.55 18.85
N PRO A 87 -19.67 6.39 19.85
CA PRO A 87 -18.68 7.20 20.52
C PRO A 87 -17.94 6.31 21.53
N MET A 88 -17.07 5.44 21.05
CA MET A 88 -16.05 4.78 21.88
C MET A 88 -14.68 4.99 21.26
N LYS A 89 -14.02 6.01 21.80
CA LYS A 89 -12.64 6.41 21.61
C LYS A 89 -11.71 5.29 22.11
N GLY A 90 -10.81 4.80 21.25
CA GLY A 90 -9.65 4.04 21.74
C GLY A 90 -9.08 2.96 20.82
N ARG A 91 -8.52 3.34 19.67
CA ARG A 91 -7.35 2.73 19.02
C ARG A 91 -7.08 3.51 17.73
N TYR A 92 -5.86 3.91 17.49
CA TYR A 92 -5.45 4.45 16.20
C TYR A 92 -5.59 3.30 15.19
N ASP A 93 -6.55 3.38 14.27
CA ASP A 93 -6.95 2.26 13.42
C ASP A 93 -5.77 1.57 12.74
N GLU A 94 -5.62 0.27 13.01
CA GLU A 94 -4.54 -0.56 12.49
C GLU A 94 -4.80 -1.11 11.08
N GLU A 95 -5.69 -0.45 10.36
CA GLU A 95 -6.28 -0.93 9.11
C GLU A 95 -5.79 -0.10 7.92
N GLY A 96 -5.66 -0.73 6.75
CA GLY A 96 -5.00 -0.09 5.60
C GLY A 96 -3.67 -0.72 5.22
N LEU A 97 -3.25 -0.49 3.97
CA LEU A 97 -1.92 -0.83 3.52
C LEU A 97 -0.87 -0.02 4.30
N ARG A 98 0.18 -0.68 4.79
CA ARG A 98 1.25 -0.10 5.62
C ARG A 98 2.62 -0.16 4.96
N SER A 99 2.80 -1.10 4.05
CA SER A 99 4.05 -1.26 3.32
C SER A 99 3.78 -1.59 1.86
N LEU A 100 4.45 -0.87 0.96
CA LEU A 100 4.39 -1.05 -0.48
C LEU A 100 5.79 -0.87 -1.06
N ASN A 101 6.27 -1.86 -1.79
CA ASN A 101 7.48 -1.72 -2.59
C ASN A 101 7.13 -1.85 -4.08
N ILE A 102 7.27 -0.74 -4.80
CA ILE A 102 7.00 -0.59 -6.24
C ILE A 102 8.26 -0.21 -7.00
N SER A 103 9.45 -0.48 -6.44
CA SER A 103 10.71 -0.20 -7.12
C SER A 103 10.73 -0.78 -8.54
N GLN A 104 11.22 0.01 -9.49
CA GLN A 104 11.32 -0.38 -10.91
C GLN A 104 9.97 -0.64 -11.61
N CYS A 105 8.84 -0.26 -11.00
CA CYS A 105 7.54 -0.19 -11.68
C CYS A 105 7.44 1.13 -12.45
N THR A 106 8.10 1.18 -13.61
CA THR A 106 8.31 2.43 -14.36
C THR A 106 7.07 2.96 -15.08
N ALA A 107 6.01 2.16 -15.17
CA ALA A 107 4.73 2.53 -15.80
C ALA A 107 3.78 3.29 -14.85
N LEU A 108 4.19 3.53 -13.60
CA LEU A 108 3.40 4.26 -12.61
C LEU A 108 3.55 5.77 -12.76
N THR A 109 2.45 6.49 -12.58
CA THR A 109 2.43 7.95 -12.51
C THR A 109 2.43 8.47 -11.06
N PRO A 110 2.92 9.69 -10.82
CA PRO A 110 2.85 10.31 -9.50
C PRO A 110 1.43 10.36 -8.94
N LEU A 111 0.42 10.62 -9.77
CA LEU A 111 -0.97 10.79 -9.35
C LEU A 111 -1.55 9.51 -8.76
N ALA A 112 -1.23 8.36 -9.36
CA ALA A 112 -1.71 7.07 -8.87
C ALA A 112 -1.07 6.69 -7.53
N VAL A 113 0.23 6.95 -7.38
CA VAL A 113 0.95 6.71 -6.12
C VAL A 113 0.54 7.70 -5.04
N GLN A 114 0.25 8.96 -5.41
CA GLN A 114 -0.29 9.96 -4.48
C GLN A 114 -1.67 9.53 -3.94
N ALA A 115 -2.55 9.00 -4.79
CA ALA A 115 -3.86 8.50 -4.37
C ALA A 115 -3.76 7.40 -3.30
N LEU A 116 -2.73 6.53 -3.37
CA LEU A 116 -2.45 5.56 -2.32
C LEU A 116 -2.02 6.21 -1.01
N CYS A 117 -1.15 7.22 -1.07
CA CYS A 117 -0.70 7.95 0.11
C CYS A 117 -1.88 8.67 0.79
N ASP A 118 -2.68 9.39 0.01
CA ASP A 118 -3.89 10.08 0.50
C ASP A 118 -4.89 9.11 1.13
N THR A 119 -4.95 7.87 0.62
CA THR A 119 -5.83 6.82 1.14
C THR A 119 -5.28 6.18 2.42
N PHE A 120 -3.97 5.92 2.47
CA PHE A 120 -3.30 5.14 3.51
C PHE A 120 -2.17 5.97 4.16
N PRO A 121 -2.46 6.73 5.23
CA PRO A 121 -1.47 7.59 5.89
C PRO A 121 -0.23 6.84 6.43
N ALA A 122 -0.34 5.52 6.65
CA ALA A 122 0.76 4.67 7.08
C ALA A 122 1.83 4.43 5.98
N LEU A 123 1.49 4.65 4.70
CA LEU A 123 2.42 4.56 3.58
C LEU A 123 3.31 5.80 3.42
N HIS A 124 3.02 6.90 4.13
CA HIS A 124 3.83 8.11 4.03
C HIS A 124 5.28 7.83 4.44
N THR A 125 6.21 8.26 3.60
CA THR A 125 7.66 8.16 3.84
C THR A 125 8.08 9.18 4.89
N CYS A 126 8.13 8.79 6.16
CA CYS A 126 8.80 9.57 7.20
C CYS A 126 10.29 9.14 7.27
N PHE A 127 11.18 10.02 7.72
CA PHE A 127 12.58 9.67 7.94
C PHE A 127 12.71 8.42 8.83
N GLY A 128 13.36 7.38 8.33
CA GLY A 128 13.54 6.09 9.03
C GLY A 128 12.41 5.06 8.88
N ARG A 129 11.31 5.36 8.16
CA ARG A 129 10.27 4.36 7.82
C ARG A 129 10.15 4.19 6.31
N HIS A 130 10.62 3.04 5.82
CA HIS A 130 10.55 2.63 4.41
C HIS A 130 9.18 2.00 4.08
N SER A 131 8.09 2.69 4.44
CA SER A 131 6.73 2.19 4.20
C SER A 131 6.38 2.17 2.71
N LEU A 132 6.80 3.19 1.96
CA LEU A 132 6.72 3.21 0.50
C LEU A 132 8.14 3.23 -0.08
N VAL A 133 8.46 2.24 -0.91
CA VAL A 133 9.76 2.12 -1.58
C VAL A 133 9.52 2.16 -3.09
N MET A 134 10.15 3.13 -3.77
CA MET A 134 9.93 3.41 -5.19
C MET A 134 11.22 3.72 -5.96
N ASN A 135 12.35 3.18 -5.50
CA ASN A 135 13.64 3.34 -6.17
C ASN A 135 13.57 2.89 -7.63
N GLY A 136 14.19 3.64 -8.55
CA GLY A 136 14.19 3.35 -9.98
C GLY A 136 12.93 3.81 -10.74
N CYS A 137 11.92 4.35 -10.05
CA CYS A 137 10.74 4.95 -10.69
C CYS A 137 11.00 6.44 -10.98
N LEU A 138 11.75 6.73 -12.05
CA LEU A 138 12.21 8.09 -12.39
C LEU A 138 11.07 9.08 -12.65
N ASN A 139 9.87 8.59 -12.96
CA ASN A 139 8.69 9.41 -13.22
C ASN A 139 7.96 9.89 -11.96
N LEU A 140 8.30 9.38 -10.76
CA LEU A 140 7.57 9.63 -9.51
C LEU A 140 8.07 10.86 -8.72
N THR A 141 8.61 11.87 -9.40
CA THR A 141 9.28 13.02 -8.77
C THR A 141 8.36 13.96 -7.97
N SER A 142 7.04 13.89 -8.19
CA SER A 142 6.04 14.76 -7.54
C SER A 142 5.14 14.04 -6.53
N VAL A 143 5.51 12.84 -6.08
CA VAL A 143 4.78 12.16 -5.00
C VAL A 143 5.11 12.88 -3.68
N HIS A 144 4.13 13.61 -3.16
CA HIS A 144 4.23 14.37 -1.91
C HIS A 144 3.69 13.55 -0.74
N CYS A 145 4.56 12.74 -0.14
CA CYS A 145 4.28 12.02 1.10
C CYS A 145 4.55 12.91 2.32
N ALA A 146 3.65 13.83 2.66
CA ALA A 146 3.84 14.64 3.88
C ALA A 146 3.55 13.78 5.13
N CYS A 147 4.55 13.61 5.99
CA CYS A 147 4.41 12.84 7.22
C CYS A 147 3.41 13.54 8.17
N ALA A 148 2.27 12.89 8.49
CA ALA A 148 1.27 13.45 9.43
C ALA A 148 1.83 13.70 10.85
N VAL A 149 3.02 13.17 11.17
CA VAL A 149 3.71 13.39 12.45
C VAL A 149 4.35 14.79 12.51
N GLN A 150 4.66 15.42 11.37
CA GLN A 150 5.26 16.76 11.35
C GLN A 150 4.24 17.87 11.65
N SER A 151 2.98 17.72 11.26
CA SER A 151 1.92 18.70 11.54
C SER A 151 1.61 18.87 13.04
N HIS A 152 1.91 17.87 13.87
CA HIS A 152 1.76 17.99 15.33
C HIS A 152 2.97 18.60 16.05
N ARG A 153 4.17 18.61 15.45
CA ARG A 153 5.34 19.28 16.04
C ARG A 153 5.33 20.79 15.81
N THR A 154 4.82 21.23 14.66
CA THR A 154 4.74 22.67 14.32
C THR A 154 3.68 23.43 15.10
N LEU A 155 2.62 22.76 15.58
CA LEU A 155 1.59 23.38 16.44
C LEU A 155 2.05 23.53 17.89
N ASN A 156 2.96 22.68 18.39
CA ASN A 156 3.49 22.78 19.74
C ASN A 156 4.67 23.77 19.87
N SER A 157 5.32 24.16 18.78
CA SER A 157 6.41 25.15 18.83
C SER A 157 5.92 26.60 18.83
N ILE A 158 4.66 26.86 18.48
CA ILE A 158 4.08 28.22 18.46
C ILE A 158 3.52 28.63 19.83
N LEU A 159 3.21 27.67 20.72
CA LEU A 159 2.65 27.98 22.05
C LEU A 159 3.72 28.28 23.12
N HIS A 160 5.01 28.10 22.84
CA HIS A 160 6.08 28.20 23.86
C HIS A 160 6.93 29.48 23.80
N THR A 161 6.61 30.44 22.92
CA THR A 161 7.30 31.74 22.83
C THR A 161 6.48 32.94 23.32
N ALA A 162 5.40 32.71 24.06
CA ALA A 162 4.66 33.76 24.74
C ALA A 162 4.92 33.70 26.26
N HIS A 163 6.09 34.19 26.67
CA HIS A 163 6.33 34.71 28.02
C HIS A 163 7.55 35.64 28.00
#